data_AF-A0A4S4L7K4-F1
#
_entry.id   AF-A0A4S4L7K4-F1
#
_cell.length_a   1.000
_cell.length_b   1.000
_cell.length_c   1.000
_cell.angle_alpha   90.00
_cell.angle_beta   90.00
_cell.angle_gamma   90.00
#
_symmetry.space_group_name_H-M   'P 1'
#
loop_
_entity.id
_entity.type
_entity.pdbx_description
1 polymer ?
#
loop_
_entity_poly.entity_id
_entity_poly.type
_entity_poly.pdbx_seq_one_letter_code
_entity_poly.pdbx_strand_id
1 'polypeptide(L)'
;TSPVDVDYVPLFNLFGVFFQVRDDLMNLDNNEYEKNKGFAEDLTEGKFSFPVIHGVSSQQDNNILTSILQKRPTTPTLKLHAIDHLRHRTHSFEYTESILNTLETRIRCEIEALGGNDQLIVLVDMLSVRK
;
A
#
# COMPACT_ATOMS: atom_id res chain seq x y z
N THR A 1 -6.04 -29.71 -30.70
CA THR A 1 -5.64 -28.35 -30.28
C THR A 1 -4.59 -28.54 -29.19
N SER A 2 -3.37 -28.07 -29.40
CA SER A 2 -2.36 -28.10 -28.34
C SER A 2 -2.85 -27.24 -27.16
N PRO A 3 -2.65 -27.65 -25.90
CA PRO A 3 -2.99 -26.78 -24.77
C PRO A 3 -2.16 -25.51 -24.94
N VAL A 4 -2.83 -24.38 -25.11
CA VAL A 4 -2.17 -23.08 -24.98
C VAL A 4 -1.83 -22.98 -23.50
N ASP A 5 -0.55 -23.06 -23.18
CA ASP A 5 -0.07 -22.86 -21.82
C ASP A 5 -0.22 -21.36 -21.53
N VAL A 6 -1.37 -21.00 -20.95
CA VAL A 6 -1.67 -19.61 -20.61
C VAL A 6 -0.82 -19.25 -19.41
N ASP A 7 0.07 -18.28 -19.56
CA ASP A 7 0.91 -17.80 -18.47
C ASP A 7 0.13 -16.83 -17.57
N TYR A 8 -0.22 -17.29 -16.37
CA TYR A 8 -0.91 -16.49 -15.36
C TYR A 8 0.04 -15.77 -14.39
N VAL A 9 1.35 -16.01 -14.48
CA VAL A 9 2.34 -15.42 -13.56
C VAL A 9 2.29 -13.88 -13.56
N PRO A 10 2.16 -13.19 -14.71
CA PRO A 10 2.05 -11.72 -14.72
C PRO A 10 0.86 -11.20 -13.91
N LEU A 11 -0.31 -11.84 -14.05
CA LEU A 11 -1.52 -11.47 -13.30
C LEU A 11 -1.32 -11.64 -11.80
N PHE A 12 -0.78 -12.79 -11.37
CA PHE A 12 -0.54 -13.04 -9.94
C PHE A 12 0.51 -12.09 -9.34
N ASN A 13 1.54 -11.73 -10.11
CA ASN A 13 2.52 -10.73 -9.68
C ASN A 13 1.88 -9.36 -9.45
N LEU A 14 0.98 -8.93 -10.34
CA LEU A 14 0.23 -7.68 -10.18
C LEU A 14 -0.62 -7.70 -8.90
N PHE A 15 -1.37 -8.79 -8.66
CA PHE A 15 -2.13 -8.96 -7.43
C PHE A 15 -1.22 -8.93 -6.20
N GLY A 16 -0.10 -9.65 -6.21
CA GLY A 16 0.84 -9.68 -5.09
C GLY A 16 1.33 -8.29 -4.70
N VAL A 17 1.74 -7.48 -5.69
CA VAL A 17 2.15 -6.08 -5.45
C VAL A 17 0.98 -5.23 -4.96
N PHE A 18 -0.20 -5.35 -5.58
CA PHE A 18 -1.39 -4.60 -5.17
C PHE A 18 -1.78 -4.86 -3.71
N PHE A 19 -1.83 -6.13 -3.30
CA PHE A 19 -2.16 -6.51 -1.93
C PHE A 19 -1.12 -6.00 -0.93
N GLN A 20 0.18 -6.11 -1.25
CA GLN A 20 1.23 -5.63 -0.35
C GLN A 20 1.16 -4.11 -0.15
N VAL A 21 1.01 -3.34 -1.24
CA VAL A 21 0.92 -1.87 -1.16
C VAL A 21 -0.34 -1.44 -0.41
N ARG A 22 -1.45 -2.16 -0.61
CA ARG A 22 -2.71 -1.88 0.09
C ARG A 22 -2.60 -2.17 1.58
N ASP A 23 -2.00 -3.29 1.96
CA ASP A 23 -1.76 -3.65 3.36
C ASP A 23 -0.88 -2.61 4.07
N ASP A 24 0.22 -2.21 3.42
CA ASP A 24 1.13 -1.16 3.90
C ASP A 24 0.40 0.18 4.11
N LEU A 25 -0.54 0.56 3.23
CA LEU A 25 -1.35 1.77 3.39
C LEU A 25 -2.33 1.65 4.57
N MET A 26 -3.08 0.54 4.66
CA MET A 26 -4.06 0.33 5.73
C MET A 26 -3.41 0.25 7.12
N ASN A 27 -2.18 -0.27 7.21
CA ASN A 27 -1.41 -0.27 8.46
C ASN A 27 -1.23 1.15 9.05
N LEU A 28 -1.08 2.16 8.18
CA LEU A 28 -0.85 3.55 8.56
C LEU A 28 -2.12 4.41 8.60
N ASP A 29 -3.18 4.02 7.88
CA ASP A 29 -4.44 4.77 7.78
C ASP A 29 -5.46 4.43 8.87
N ASN A 30 -5.19 3.41 9.71
CA ASN A 30 -6.06 3.05 10.81
C ASN A 30 -6.18 4.19 11.83
N ASN A 31 -7.37 4.80 11.88
CA ASN A 31 -7.73 5.82 12.86
C ASN A 31 -7.43 5.34 14.28
N GLU A 32 -7.03 6.27 15.15
CA GLU A 32 -6.72 6.07 16.60
C GLU A 32 -7.78 5.30 17.41
N TYR A 33 -8.97 5.10 16.84
CA TYR A 33 -10.15 4.54 17.49
C TYR A 33 -10.23 3.01 17.50
N GLU A 34 -9.40 2.27 16.75
CA GLU A 34 -9.29 0.81 16.91
C GLU A 34 -8.43 0.46 18.13
N LYS A 35 -9.00 0.75 19.30
CA LYS A 35 -8.32 0.94 20.59
C LYS A 35 -7.53 -0.23 21.17
N ASN A 36 -7.33 -1.38 20.51
CA ASN A 36 -6.67 -2.53 21.15
C ASN A 36 -5.89 -3.47 20.21
N LYS A 37 -5.59 -3.10 18.96
CA LYS A 37 -4.72 -3.92 18.11
C LYS A 37 -3.89 -3.06 17.15
N GLY A 38 -2.57 -3.12 17.29
CA GLY A 38 -1.63 -2.85 16.21
C GLY A 38 -1.70 -1.54 15.43
N PHE A 39 -1.93 -0.40 16.09
CA PHE A 39 -1.86 0.91 15.41
C PHE A 39 -0.46 1.17 14.83
N ALA A 40 -0.36 1.32 13.51
CA ALA A 40 0.89 1.57 12.77
C ALA A 40 2.06 0.72 13.28
N GLU A 41 1.85 -0.60 13.35
CA GLU A 41 2.86 -1.58 13.76
C GLU A 41 4.11 -1.51 12.88
N ASP A 42 3.96 -1.20 11.60
CA ASP A 42 5.10 -1.03 10.68
C ASP A 42 6.07 0.04 11.20
N LEU A 43 5.56 1.11 11.81
CA LEU A 43 6.41 2.14 12.42
C LEU A 43 7.13 1.63 13.67
N THR A 44 6.48 0.78 14.48
CA THR A 44 7.12 0.16 15.65
C THR A 44 8.19 -0.84 15.25
N GLU A 45 7.98 -1.59 14.18
CA GLU A 45 8.98 -2.53 13.65
C GLU A 45 10.15 -1.79 12.95
N GLY A 46 9.92 -0.54 12.56
CA GLY A 46 10.83 0.24 11.73
C GLY A 46 10.83 -0.24 10.28
N LYS A 47 9.71 -0.81 9.83
CA LYS A 47 9.51 -1.33 8.48
C LYS A 47 9.43 -0.16 7.48
N PHE A 48 10.16 -0.29 6.39
CA PHE A 48 10.07 0.61 5.24
C PHE A 48 8.92 0.16 4.35
N SER A 49 7.68 0.40 4.79
CA SER A 49 6.49 0.15 3.98
C SER A 49 6.39 1.12 2.81
N PHE A 50 5.57 0.80 1.81
CA PHE A 50 5.51 1.58 0.56
C PHE A 50 5.31 3.10 0.76
N PRO A 51 4.35 3.57 1.58
CA PRO A 51 4.17 5.01 1.82
C PRO A 51 5.38 5.64 2.52
N VAL A 52 6.04 4.88 3.40
CA VAL A 52 7.23 5.32 4.14
C VAL A 52 8.43 5.49 3.21
N ILE A 53 8.64 4.54 2.28
CA ILE A 53 9.70 4.62 1.27
C ILE A 53 9.52 5.88 0.42
N HIS A 54 8.30 6.13 -0.05
CA HIS A 54 8.01 7.35 -0.81
C HIS A 54 8.28 8.61 0.03
N GLY A 55 7.82 8.64 1.28
CA GLY A 55 8.03 9.76 2.19
C GLY A 55 9.50 10.07 2.42
N VAL A 56 10.33 9.05 2.65
CA VAL A 56 11.80 9.21 2.82
C VAL A 56 12.45 9.68 1.51
N SER A 57 12.06 9.10 0.38
CA SER A 57 12.68 9.39 -0.92
C SER A 57 12.31 10.78 -1.48
N SER A 58 11.13 11.29 -1.12
CA SER A 58 10.64 12.60 -1.56
C SER A 58 11.31 13.79 -0.88
N GLN A 59 12.07 13.57 0.20
CA GLN A 59 12.74 14.64 0.95
C GLN A 59 14.22 14.34 1.22
N GLN A 60 15.06 14.57 0.22
CA GLN A 60 16.52 14.29 0.28
C GLN A 60 17.23 14.98 1.46
N ASP A 61 16.76 16.14 1.90
CA ASP A 61 17.38 16.91 3.00
C ASP A 61 16.69 16.71 4.36
N ASN A 62 15.63 15.90 4.44
CA ASN A 62 14.83 15.76 5.66
C ASN A 62 14.81 14.32 6.17
N ASN A 63 15.61 14.07 7.21
CA ASN A 63 15.73 12.75 7.83
C ASN A 63 14.70 12.48 8.95
N ILE A 64 13.62 13.27 9.07
CA ILE A 64 12.62 13.10 10.15
C ILE A 64 12.03 11.69 10.14
N LEU A 65 11.56 11.19 8.99
CA LEU A 65 10.93 9.87 8.89
C LEU A 65 11.92 8.75 9.23
N THR A 66 13.13 8.80 8.67
CA THR A 66 14.21 7.84 8.97
C THR A 66 14.55 7.83 10.46
N SER A 67 14.64 9.02 11.08
CA SER A 67 14.93 9.16 12.51
C SER A 67 13.80 8.59 13.38
N ILE A 68 12.54 8.73 12.95
CA ILE A 68 11.40 8.15 13.66
C ILE A 68 11.41 6.62 13.54
N LEU A 69 11.61 6.07 12.35
CA LEU A 69 11.68 4.62 12.14
C LEU A 69 12.79 3.95 12.95
N GLN A 70 13.97 4.57 13.01
CA GLN A 70 15.09 4.08 13.82
C GLN A 70 14.78 4.02 15.31
N LYS A 71 13.92 4.93 15.81
CA LYS A 71 13.47 4.95 17.21
C LYS A 71 12.43 3.88 17.52
N ARG A 72 11.85 3.22 16.51
CA ARG A 72 10.84 2.15 16.69
C ARG A 72 9.74 2.57 17.68
N PRO A 73 9.01 3.67 17.39
CA PRO A 73 8.07 4.24 18.34
C PRO A 73 7.04 3.24 18.81
N THR A 74 6.87 3.14 20.12
CA THR A 74 5.77 2.42 20.77
C THR A 74 4.65 3.37 21.20
N THR A 75 4.94 4.66 21.36
CA THR A 75 3.96 5.67 21.78
C THR A 75 3.12 6.17 20.60
N PRO A 76 1.80 6.41 20.79
CA PRO A 76 0.94 6.94 19.74
C PRO A 76 1.41 8.29 19.19
N THR A 77 1.92 9.18 20.05
CA THR A 77 2.31 10.55 19.67
C THR A 77 3.35 10.58 18.55
N LEU A 78 4.39 9.75 18.61
CA LEU A 78 5.44 9.77 17.59
C LEU A 78 4.98 9.08 16.29
N LYS A 79 4.10 8.08 16.40
CA LYS A 79 3.45 7.44 15.25
C LYS A 79 2.55 8.42 14.49
N LEU A 80 1.72 9.17 15.22
CA LEU A 80 0.86 10.21 14.65
C LEU A 80 1.67 11.30 13.96
N HIS A 81 2.77 11.74 14.57
CA HIS A 81 3.66 12.71 13.95
C HIS A 81 4.26 12.20 12.62
N ALA A 82 4.67 10.92 12.56
CA ALA A 82 5.13 10.32 11.31
C ALA A 82 3.99 10.23 10.27
N ILE A 83 2.80 9.80 10.67
CA ILE A 83 1.62 9.70 9.78
C ILE A 83 1.21 11.07 9.24
N ASP A 84 1.16 12.09 10.10
CA ASP A 84 0.86 13.48 9.72
C ASP A 84 1.88 14.00 8.70
N HIS A 85 3.17 13.75 8.92
CA HIS A 85 4.22 14.10 7.98
C HIS A 85 4.08 13.36 6.64
N LEU A 86 3.76 12.07 6.67
CA LEU A 86 3.49 11.27 5.47
C LEU A 86 2.28 11.79 4.68
N ARG A 87 1.21 12.18 5.38
CA ARG A 87 -0.04 12.63 4.76
C ARG A 87 0.06 14.05 4.21
N HIS A 88 0.60 14.97 4.99
CA HIS A 88 0.50 16.41 4.70
C HIS A 88 1.79 17.06 4.19
N ARG A 89 2.97 16.46 4.44
CA ARG A 89 4.25 17.04 4.00
C ARG A 89 4.82 16.36 2.76
N THR A 90 4.63 15.06 2.63
CA THR A 90 5.16 14.28 1.50
C THR A 90 4.07 13.78 0.56
N HIS A 91 2.80 13.96 0.92
CA HIS A 91 1.65 13.46 0.15
C HIS A 91 1.75 11.96 -0.19
N SER A 92 2.38 11.18 0.70
CA SER A 92 2.68 9.77 0.46
C SER A 92 1.44 8.87 0.46
N PHE A 93 0.39 9.25 1.21
CA PHE A 93 -0.91 8.57 1.17
C PHE A 93 -1.55 8.71 -0.21
N GLU A 94 -1.68 9.94 -0.69
CA GLU A 94 -2.24 10.24 -2.02
C GLU A 94 -1.43 9.57 -3.15
N TYR A 95 -0.09 9.61 -3.04
CA TYR A 95 0.77 8.90 -3.98
C TYR A 95 0.50 7.39 -3.97
N THR A 96 0.40 6.78 -2.79
CA THR A 96 0.13 5.34 -2.65
C THR A 96 -1.24 4.97 -3.22
N GLU A 97 -2.28 5.75 -2.96
CA GLU A 97 -3.60 5.58 -3.58
C GLU A 97 -3.53 5.66 -5.12
N SER A 98 -2.75 6.59 -5.68
CA SER A 98 -2.57 6.70 -7.13
C SER A 98 -1.90 5.45 -7.75
N ILE A 99 -0.95 4.85 -7.03
CA ILE A 99 -0.28 3.61 -7.43
C ILE A 99 -1.26 2.44 -7.35
N LEU A 100 -2.08 2.35 -6.31
CA LEU A 100 -3.11 1.31 -6.18
C LEU A 100 -4.13 1.39 -7.32
N ASN A 101 -4.59 2.59 -7.69
CA ASN A 101 -5.48 2.79 -8.86
C ASN A 101 -4.81 2.34 -10.17
N THR A 102 -3.51 2.60 -10.33
CA THR A 102 -2.73 2.18 -11.50
C THR A 102 -2.60 0.66 -11.56
N LEU A 103 -2.29 0.02 -10.44
CA LEU A 103 -2.19 -1.44 -10.33
C LEU A 103 -3.54 -2.11 -10.59
N GLU A 104 -4.62 -1.57 -10.04
CA GLU A 104 -5.98 -2.03 -10.29
C GLU A 104 -6.33 -2.01 -11.77
N THR A 105 -6.04 -0.89 -12.45
CA THR A 105 -6.27 -0.74 -13.90
C THR A 105 -5.50 -1.82 -14.67
N ARG A 106 -4.23 -2.06 -14.32
CA ARG A 106 -3.40 -3.09 -14.97
C ARG A 106 -3.96 -4.50 -14.73
N ILE A 107 -4.40 -4.80 -13.51
CA ILE A 107 -5.04 -6.08 -13.18
C ILE A 107 -6.27 -6.31 -14.05
N ARG A 108 -7.14 -5.30 -14.19
CA ARG A 108 -8.35 -5.40 -15.03
C ARG A 108 -8.00 -5.65 -16.50
N CYS A 109 -7.03 -4.91 -17.04
CA CYS A 109 -6.57 -5.11 -18.41
C CYS A 109 -5.98 -6.52 -18.62
N GLU A 110 -5.22 -7.04 -17.64
CA GLU A 110 -4.63 -8.38 -17.72
C GLU A 110 -5.71 -9.48 -17.65
N ILE A 111 -6.72 -9.32 -16.77
CA ILE A 111 -7.87 -10.24 -16.72
C ILE A 111 -8.60 -10.28 -18.07
N GLU A 112 -8.84 -9.12 -18.67
CA GLU A 112 -9.49 -9.01 -19.99
C GLU A 112 -8.64 -9.68 -21.08
N ALA A 113 -7.33 -9.43 -21.09
CA ALA A 113 -6.38 -10.03 -22.05
C ALA A 113 -6.32 -11.56 -21.96
N LEU A 114 -6.54 -12.12 -20.76
CA LEU A 114 -6.57 -13.57 -20.51
C LEU A 114 -7.95 -14.22 -20.79
N GLY A 115 -8.91 -13.47 -21.34
CA GLY A 115 -10.24 -13.96 -21.73
C GLY A 115 -11.38 -13.59 -20.78
N GLY A 116 -11.11 -12.74 -19.77
CA GLY A 116 -12.11 -12.23 -18.84
C GLY A 116 -12.46 -13.19 -17.72
N ASN A 117 -12.86 -12.63 -16.57
CA ASN A 117 -13.37 -13.39 -15.43
C ASN A 117 -14.19 -12.47 -14.50
N ASP A 118 -15.52 -12.58 -14.57
CA ASP A 118 -16.44 -11.73 -13.80
C ASP A 118 -16.23 -11.85 -12.29
N GLN A 119 -15.89 -13.04 -11.78
CA GLN A 119 -15.66 -13.24 -10.35
C GLN A 119 -14.38 -12.52 -9.88
N LEU A 120 -13.32 -12.53 -10.69
CA LEU A 120 -12.11 -11.79 -10.38
C LEU A 120 -12.34 -10.28 -10.46
N ILE A 121 -13.14 -9.81 -11.42
CA ILE A 121 -13.50 -8.39 -11.51
C ILE A 121 -14.26 -7.94 -10.24
N VAL A 122 -15.24 -8.71 -9.78
CA VAL A 122 -15.95 -8.44 -8.53
C VAL A 122 -15.00 -8.45 -7.32
N LEU A 123 -14.02 -9.37 -7.30
CA LEU A 123 -13.00 -9.38 -6.25
C LEU A 123 -12.14 -8.11 -6.27
N VAL A 124 -11.76 -7.62 -7.45
CA VAL A 124 -11.02 -6.36 -7.59
C VAL A 124 -11.87 -5.19 -7.08
N ASP A 125 -13.15 -5.11 -7.47
CA ASP A 125 -14.09 -4.07 -7.01
C ASP A 125 -14.24 -4.03 -5.47
N MET A 126 -14.25 -5.21 -4.82
CA MET A 126 -14.35 -5.29 -3.36
C MET A 126 -13.09 -4.76 -2.64
N LEU A 127 -11.94 -4.78 -3.32
CA LEU A 127 -10.64 -4.43 -2.74
C LEU A 127 -10.20 -2.99 -3.08
N SER A 128 -10.83 -2.36 -4.05
CA SER A 128 -10.60 -0.98 -4.46
C SER A 128 -10.64 -0.01 -3.27
N VAL A 129 -9.66 0.88 -3.20
CA VAL A 129 -9.49 1.83 -2.09
C VAL A 129 -10.49 2.99 -2.16
N ARG A 130 -11.08 3.24 -3.34
CA ARG A 130 -12.17 4.21 -3.52
C ARG A 130 -13.52 3.51 -3.70
N LYS A 131 -14.50 3.90 -2.90
CA LYS A 131 -15.93 3.77 -3.19
C LYS A 131 -16.48 5.14 -3.55
#